data_AF-A0A3D1P3G1-F1
#
_entry.id   AF-A0A3D1P3G1-F1
#
_cell.length_a   1.000
_cell.length_b   1.000
_cell.length_c   1.000
_cell.angle_alpha   90.00
_cell.angle_beta   90.00
_cell.angle_gamma   90.00
#
_symmetry.space_group_name_H-M   'P 1'
#
loop_
_entity.id
_entity.type
_entity.pdbx_description
1 polymer ?
#
loop_
_entity_poly.entity_id
_entity_poly.type
_entity_poly.pdbx_seq_one_letter_code
_entity_poly.pdbx_strand_id
1 'polypeptide(L)'
;MNFVSNLAIMVVPRWVRIAVLVILALLGSIYLATAAIGIIDSDRPGWIEAGTYILGILLPFLIGGLLLSYSHSGVDALVSRSALFLTETVPAMTVLFEEPGQDFEASKTSGRFPKIAAPEIQIQAAANSSIANYVVLVRPSRGLPIELNQCLRRLPFRVELNATKANVNILILRSLVKDLSKAADVTELFGHSIAGARHEGYWIADSMTNCLLDGKPYLAIVAVKRLAPEFLTNPVHQLDFAQDLMLMLRAMLHERPELFEPATGASA
;
A
#
# COMPACT_ATOMS: atom_id res chain seq x y z
N MET A 1 14.85 20.86 7.09
CA MET A 1 13.42 20.68 6.76
C MET A 1 13.24 21.12 5.31
N ASN A 2 12.85 20.19 4.43
CA ASN A 2 12.77 20.44 3.00
C ASN A 2 11.52 21.28 2.68
N PHE A 3 11.70 22.48 2.15
CA PHE A 3 10.61 23.39 1.76
C PHE A 3 9.62 22.74 0.77
N VAL A 4 10.14 21.83 -0.07
CA VAL A 4 9.38 21.01 -1.02
C VAL A 4 8.38 20.09 -0.31
N SER A 5 8.77 19.49 0.83
CA SER A 5 7.89 18.61 1.62
C SER A 5 6.72 19.38 2.25
N ASN A 6 6.95 20.64 2.65
CA ASN A 6 5.90 21.50 3.21
C ASN A 6 4.93 21.99 2.13
N LEU A 7 5.41 22.25 0.90
CA LEU A 7 4.57 22.61 -0.24
C LEU A 7 3.65 21.46 -0.68
N ALA A 8 4.10 20.20 -0.57
CA ALA A 8 3.29 19.03 -0.92
C ALA A 8 2.05 18.85 -0.03
N ILE A 9 2.03 19.45 1.17
CA ILE A 9 0.92 19.35 2.13
C ILE A 9 -0.08 20.50 1.96
N MET A 10 0.27 21.56 1.22
CA MET A 10 -0.62 22.70 1.03
C MET A 10 -1.79 22.31 0.11
N VAL A 11 -2.98 22.17 0.69
CA VAL A 11 -4.20 21.86 -0.06
C VAL A 11 -4.65 23.09 -0.84
N VAL A 12 -4.43 23.07 -2.16
CA VAL A 12 -4.91 24.14 -3.04
C VAL A 12 -6.39 23.88 -3.37
N PRO A 13 -7.32 24.77 -2.95
CA PRO A 13 -8.73 24.60 -3.25
C PRO A 13 -8.96 24.47 -4.76
N ARG A 14 -9.93 23.64 -5.16
CA ARG A 14 -10.24 23.40 -6.58
C ARG A 14 -10.57 24.71 -7.32
N TRP A 15 -11.27 25.64 -6.66
CA TRP A 15 -11.60 26.94 -7.26
C TRP A 15 -10.35 27.80 -7.55
N VAL A 16 -9.31 27.74 -6.71
CA VAL A 16 -8.04 28.45 -6.96
C VAL A 16 -7.34 27.86 -8.18
N ARG A 17 -7.30 26.53 -8.31
CA ARG A 17 -6.74 25.86 -9.49
C ARG A 17 -7.47 26.29 -10.77
N ILE A 18 -8.80 26.31 -10.74
CA ILE A 18 -9.62 26.75 -11.88
C ILE A 18 -9.33 28.22 -12.19
N ALA A 19 -9.27 29.10 -11.18
CA ALA A 19 -8.97 30.52 -11.37
C ALA A 19 -7.59 30.74 -12.01
N VAL A 20 -6.55 30.04 -11.52
CA VAL A 20 -5.20 30.12 -12.09
C VAL A 20 -5.19 29.63 -13.54
N LEU A 21 -5.86 28.53 -13.85
CA LEU A 21 -5.96 28.03 -15.24
C LEU A 21 -6.69 29.02 -16.16
N VAL A 22 -7.75 29.66 -15.68
CA VAL A 22 -8.48 30.71 -16.44
C VAL A 22 -7.59 31.92 -16.70
N ILE A 23 -6.86 32.39 -15.68
CA ILE A 23 -5.91 33.52 -15.83
C ILE A 23 -4.82 33.17 -16.84
N LEU A 24 -4.23 31.97 -16.73
CA LEU A 24 -3.21 31.50 -17.66
C LEU A 24 -3.73 31.37 -19.09
N ALA A 25 -4.94 30.83 -19.27
CA ALA A 25 -5.57 30.73 -20.59
C ALA A 25 -5.84 32.11 -21.20
N LEU A 26 -6.28 33.08 -20.38
CA LEU A 26 -6.51 34.45 -20.81
C LEU A 26 -5.21 35.15 -21.22
N LEU A 27 -4.16 35.06 -20.40
CA LEU A 27 -2.84 35.60 -20.74
C LEU A 27 -2.23 34.93 -21.98
N GLY A 28 -2.37 33.61 -22.09
CA GLY A 28 -1.96 32.87 -23.28
C GLY A 28 -2.71 33.31 -24.54
N SER A 29 -4.01 33.61 -24.42
CA SER A 29 -4.82 34.12 -25.53
C SER A 29 -4.39 35.53 -25.95
N ILE A 30 -4.07 36.41 -24.99
CA ILE A 30 -3.52 37.75 -25.27
C ILE A 30 -2.16 37.65 -25.98
N TYR A 31 -1.28 36.76 -25.49
CA TYR A 31 -0.01 36.48 -26.13
C TYR A 31 -0.19 35.99 -27.58
N LEU A 32 -1.06 35.00 -27.82
CA LEU A 32 -1.31 34.49 -29.17
C LEU A 32 -1.88 35.57 -30.10
N ALA A 33 -2.79 36.41 -29.60
CA ALA A 33 -3.35 37.51 -30.38
C ALA A 33 -2.29 38.56 -30.75
N THR A 34 -1.45 38.98 -29.81
CA THR A 34 -0.38 39.96 -30.05
C THR A 34 0.69 39.42 -31.00
N ALA A 35 1.08 38.15 -30.84
CA ALA A 35 1.99 37.49 -31.76
C ALA A 35 1.41 37.37 -33.17
N ALA A 36 0.13 36.99 -33.31
CA ALA A 36 -0.53 36.88 -34.60
C ALA A 36 -0.64 38.24 -35.32
N ILE A 37 -1.00 39.32 -34.59
CA ILE A 37 -1.03 40.68 -35.13
C ILE A 37 0.38 41.09 -35.58
N GLY A 38 1.41 40.84 -34.78
CA GLY A 38 2.80 41.16 -35.14
C GLY A 38 3.34 40.40 -36.36
N ILE A 39 2.82 39.20 -36.63
CA ILE A 39 3.17 38.42 -37.83
C ILE A 39 2.44 38.96 -39.08
N ILE A 40 1.18 39.35 -38.93
CA ILE A 40 0.35 39.85 -40.06
C ILE A 40 0.76 41.28 -40.44
N ASP A 41 1.02 42.15 -39.46
CA ASP A 41 1.37 43.55 -39.64
C ASP A 41 2.89 43.75 -39.44
N SER A 42 3.65 43.44 -40.50
CA SER A 42 5.11 43.55 -40.51
C SER A 42 5.63 44.97 -40.31
N ASP A 43 4.79 46.00 -40.51
CA ASP A 43 5.18 47.40 -40.38
C ASP A 43 5.32 47.83 -38.91
N ARG A 44 4.97 46.95 -37.96
CA ARG A 44 5.01 47.23 -36.52
C ARG A 44 5.79 46.17 -35.75
N PRO A 45 7.13 46.13 -35.87
CA PRO A 45 7.98 45.14 -35.20
C PRO A 45 7.86 45.15 -33.66
N GLY A 46 7.41 46.25 -33.06
CA GLY A 46 7.20 46.37 -31.62
C GLY A 46 6.20 45.36 -31.03
N TRP A 47 5.27 44.82 -31.83
CA TRP A 47 4.34 43.80 -31.35
C TRP A 47 5.00 42.45 -31.04
N ILE A 48 6.03 42.08 -31.79
CA ILE A 48 6.79 40.85 -31.55
C ILE A 48 7.61 40.99 -30.27
N GLU A 49 8.24 42.15 -30.07
CA GLU A 49 9.00 42.43 -28.85
C GLU A 49 8.08 42.40 -27.61
N ALA A 50 6.92 43.06 -27.69
CA ALA A 50 5.89 43.03 -26.63
C ALA A 50 5.40 41.60 -26.33
N GLY A 51 5.15 40.79 -27.36
CA GLY A 51 4.79 39.38 -27.20
C GLY A 51 5.87 38.58 -26.47
N THR A 52 7.14 38.85 -26.76
CA THR A 52 8.28 38.17 -26.12
C THR A 52 8.38 38.53 -24.63
N TYR A 53 8.14 39.79 -24.26
CA TYR A 53 8.04 40.21 -22.85
C TYR A 53 6.86 39.53 -22.12
N ILE A 54 5.68 39.48 -22.75
CA ILE A 54 4.51 38.79 -22.18
C ILE A 54 4.82 37.31 -21.95
N LEU A 55 5.47 36.65 -22.91
CA LEU A 55 5.87 35.25 -22.76
C LEU A 55 6.85 35.05 -21.60
N GLY A 56 7.83 35.94 -21.44
CA GLY A 56 8.78 35.92 -20.33
C GLY A 56 8.09 36.03 -18.97
N ILE A 57 7.05 36.86 -18.87
CA ILE A 57 6.22 36.97 -17.65
C ILE A 57 5.33 35.74 -17.48
N LEU A 58 4.72 35.24 -18.57
CA LEU A 58 3.76 34.13 -18.53
C LEU A 58 4.40 32.81 -18.13
N LEU A 59 5.64 32.54 -18.57
CA LEU A 59 6.29 31.25 -18.40
C LEU A 59 6.41 30.82 -16.92
N PRO A 60 6.90 31.65 -15.97
CA PRO A 60 6.90 31.32 -14.55
C PRO A 60 5.51 31.02 -13.98
N PHE A 61 4.49 31.79 -14.37
CA PHE A 61 3.12 31.53 -13.92
C PHE A 61 2.56 30.24 -14.51
N LEU A 62 2.94 29.90 -15.75
CA LEU A 62 2.51 28.68 -16.41
C LEU A 62 3.14 27.46 -15.73
N ILE A 63 4.44 27.53 -15.41
CA ILE A 63 5.12 26.50 -14.61
C ILE A 63 4.48 26.38 -13.23
N GLY A 64 4.26 27.50 -12.53
CA GLY A 64 3.61 27.50 -11.21
C GLY A 64 2.18 26.95 -11.25
N GLY A 65 1.39 27.33 -12.25
CA GLY A 65 0.03 26.85 -12.44
C GLY A 65 -0.03 25.37 -12.81
N LEU A 66 0.89 24.88 -13.62
CA LEU A 66 1.03 23.45 -13.90
C LEU A 66 1.37 22.68 -12.62
N LEU A 67 2.35 23.13 -11.85
CA LEU A 67 2.72 22.52 -10.56
C LEU A 67 1.52 22.50 -9.59
N LEU A 68 0.77 23.61 -9.50
CA LEU A 68 -0.43 23.69 -8.67
C LEU A 68 -1.56 22.78 -9.18
N SER A 69 -1.72 22.65 -10.50
CA SER A 69 -2.72 21.78 -11.13
C SER A 69 -2.44 20.29 -10.85
N TYR A 70 -1.17 19.90 -10.96
CA TYR A 70 -0.69 18.54 -10.65
C TYR A 70 -0.58 18.25 -9.15
N SER A 71 -0.65 19.28 -8.29
CA SER A 71 -0.82 19.09 -6.86
C SER A 71 -2.22 18.54 -6.56
N HIS A 72 -2.36 17.22 -6.67
CA HIS A 72 -3.47 16.47 -6.06
C HIS A 72 -3.24 16.39 -4.54
N SER A 73 -3.32 17.54 -3.89
CA SER A 73 -3.27 17.71 -2.45
C SER A 73 -4.68 17.60 -1.86
N GLY A 74 -4.86 16.80 -0.82
CA GLY A 74 -6.13 16.71 -0.09
C GLY A 74 -6.32 15.34 0.57
N VAL A 75 -7.24 15.28 1.52
CA VAL A 75 -7.60 14.04 2.24
C VAL A 75 -8.08 12.97 1.24
N ASP A 76 -8.89 13.35 0.24
CA ASP A 76 -9.40 12.42 -0.78
C ASP A 76 -8.28 11.75 -1.59
N ALA A 77 -7.21 12.48 -1.90
CA ALA A 77 -6.07 11.94 -2.64
C ALA A 77 -5.29 10.93 -1.77
N LEU A 78 -5.14 11.23 -0.47
CA LEU A 78 -4.51 10.30 0.48
C LEU A 78 -5.37 9.04 0.67
N VAL A 79 -6.70 9.19 0.75
CA VAL A 79 -7.65 8.08 0.84
C VAL A 79 -7.60 7.22 -0.42
N SER A 80 -7.61 7.83 -1.61
CA SER A 80 -7.51 7.12 -2.88
C SER A 80 -6.19 6.36 -3.02
N ARG A 81 -5.07 6.97 -2.63
CA ARG A 81 -3.75 6.30 -2.61
C ARG A 81 -3.67 5.19 -1.58
N SER A 82 -4.27 5.38 -0.41
CA SER A 82 -4.37 4.33 0.61
C SER A 82 -5.18 3.14 0.09
N ALA A 83 -6.32 3.41 -0.55
CA ALA A 83 -7.15 2.38 -1.16
C ALA A 83 -6.37 1.62 -2.25
N LEU A 84 -5.70 2.33 -3.16
CA LEU A 84 -4.87 1.73 -4.22
C LEU A 84 -3.76 0.86 -3.64
N PHE A 85 -3.03 1.35 -2.64
CA PHE A 85 -1.99 0.57 -1.97
C PHE A 85 -2.57 -0.73 -1.35
N LEU A 86 -3.72 -0.64 -0.69
CA LEU A 86 -4.39 -1.79 -0.09
C LEU A 86 -4.94 -2.78 -1.12
N THR A 87 -5.44 -2.31 -2.27
CA THR A 87 -6.08 -3.17 -3.29
C THR A 87 -5.10 -3.71 -4.32
N GLU A 88 -3.96 -3.06 -4.54
CA GLU A 88 -2.98 -3.43 -5.57
C GLU A 88 -1.66 -3.88 -4.95
N THR A 89 -1.02 -3.06 -4.13
CA THR A 89 0.35 -3.30 -3.65
C THR A 89 0.43 -4.42 -2.62
N VAL A 90 -0.43 -4.40 -1.59
CA VAL A 90 -0.44 -5.47 -0.57
C VAL A 90 -0.71 -6.84 -1.20
N PRO A 91 -1.75 -7.02 -2.04
CA PRO A 91 -1.98 -8.29 -2.73
C PRO A 91 -0.84 -8.72 -3.64
N ALA A 92 -0.24 -7.79 -4.39
CA ALA A 92 0.87 -8.11 -5.29
C ALA A 92 2.07 -8.71 -4.52
N MET A 93 2.33 -8.24 -3.30
CA MET A 93 3.41 -8.78 -2.47
C MET A 93 3.00 -10.06 -1.75
N THR A 94 1.75 -10.21 -1.33
CA THR A 94 1.30 -11.48 -0.71
C THR A 94 1.23 -12.63 -1.70
N VAL A 95 1.23 -12.39 -3.02
CA VAL A 95 1.45 -13.47 -4.02
C VAL A 95 2.81 -14.15 -3.85
N LEU A 96 3.80 -13.42 -3.31
CA LEU A 96 5.14 -13.94 -3.11
C LEU A 96 5.25 -14.78 -1.83
N PHE A 97 4.13 -15.15 -1.18
CA PHE A 97 4.14 -15.90 0.08
C PHE A 97 4.84 -17.25 0.00
N GLU A 98 4.80 -17.93 -1.15
CA GLU A 98 5.46 -19.23 -1.32
C GLU A 98 6.94 -19.05 -1.64
N GLU A 99 7.81 -19.64 -0.81
CA GLU A 99 9.25 -19.66 -1.07
C GLU A 99 9.57 -20.63 -2.20
N PRO A 100 10.54 -20.30 -3.08
CA PRO A 100 11.08 -21.25 -4.03
C PRO A 100 11.74 -22.41 -3.28
N GLY A 101 10.98 -23.47 -3.06
CA GLY A 101 11.35 -24.63 -2.22
C GLY A 101 12.36 -25.58 -2.85
N GLN A 102 13.48 -25.08 -3.36
CA GLN A 102 14.58 -25.94 -3.81
C GLN A 102 15.71 -25.95 -2.78
N ASP A 103 16.17 -27.16 -2.43
CA ASP A 103 17.50 -27.34 -1.87
C ASP A 103 18.49 -26.66 -2.83
N PHE A 104 19.21 -25.65 -2.35
CA PHE A 104 20.25 -24.98 -3.12
C PHE A 104 21.23 -25.97 -3.76
N GLU A 105 21.39 -27.16 -3.17
CA GLU A 105 22.24 -28.24 -3.69
C GLU A 105 21.67 -29.00 -4.90
N ALA A 106 20.34 -29.10 -5.05
CA ALA A 106 19.71 -29.79 -6.18
C ALA A 106 19.68 -28.95 -7.47
N SER A 107 20.02 -27.66 -7.38
CA SER A 107 20.04 -26.71 -8.50
C SER A 107 21.25 -26.88 -9.44
N LYS A 108 22.20 -27.78 -9.17
CA LYS A 108 23.35 -28.04 -10.06
C LYS A 108 22.95 -28.56 -11.45
N THR A 109 21.76 -29.12 -11.59
CA THR A 109 21.17 -29.44 -12.89
C THR A 109 20.35 -28.25 -13.39
N SER A 110 20.66 -27.74 -14.59
CA SER A 110 20.04 -26.60 -15.27
C SER A 110 18.56 -26.84 -15.67
N GLY A 111 17.74 -27.30 -14.72
CA GLY A 111 16.32 -27.55 -14.90
C GLY A 111 15.53 -26.26 -14.71
N ARG A 112 14.49 -26.08 -15.53
CA ARG A 112 13.49 -25.04 -15.30
C ARG A 112 12.90 -25.22 -13.90
N PHE A 113 12.90 -24.17 -13.10
CA PHE A 113 12.21 -24.16 -11.81
C PHE A 113 10.73 -24.55 -12.02
N PRO A 114 10.19 -25.47 -11.20
CA PRO A 114 8.77 -25.78 -11.26
C PRO A 114 7.99 -24.48 -11.02
N LYS A 115 6.97 -24.22 -11.85
CA LYS A 115 6.07 -23.10 -11.62
C LYS A 115 5.34 -23.36 -10.31
N ILE A 116 5.67 -22.57 -9.30
CA ILE A 116 4.98 -22.54 -8.02
C ILE A 116 3.62 -21.90 -8.27
N ALA A 117 2.54 -22.53 -7.80
CA ALA A 117 1.21 -21.98 -7.94
C ALA A 117 1.13 -20.74 -7.05
N ALA A 118 0.78 -19.59 -7.62
CA ALA A 118 0.56 -18.39 -6.82
C ALA A 118 -0.53 -18.65 -5.77
N PRO A 119 -0.36 -18.20 -4.52
CA PRO A 119 -1.39 -18.29 -3.51
C PRO A 119 -2.62 -17.49 -3.96
N GLU A 120 -3.80 -18.02 -3.67
CA GLU A 120 -5.06 -17.31 -3.95
C GLU A 120 -5.31 -16.30 -2.83
N ILE A 121 -5.59 -15.04 -3.20
CA ILE A 121 -5.86 -13.96 -2.26
C ILE A 121 -7.26 -13.44 -2.52
N GLN A 122 -8.10 -13.49 -1.49
CA GLN A 122 -9.43 -12.91 -1.49
C GLN A 122 -9.37 -11.57 -0.76
N ILE A 123 -9.83 -10.52 -1.42
CA ILE A 123 -9.78 -9.14 -0.92
C ILE A 123 -11.21 -8.64 -0.73
N GLN A 124 -11.50 -8.13 0.47
CA GLN A 124 -12.72 -7.40 0.76
C GLN A 124 -12.36 -6.00 1.22
N ALA A 125 -12.43 -5.04 0.29
CA ALA A 125 -12.17 -3.63 0.53
C ALA A 125 -13.37 -2.81 0.05
N ALA A 126 -13.78 -1.82 0.86
CA ALA A 126 -14.75 -0.83 0.40
C ALA A 126 -14.05 0.21 -0.49
N ALA A 127 -14.75 0.72 -1.51
CA ALA A 127 -14.21 1.77 -2.36
C ALA A 127 -13.87 3.01 -1.52
N ASN A 128 -12.68 3.60 -1.74
CA ASN A 128 -12.18 4.75 -1.00
C ASN A 128 -12.11 4.54 0.52
N SER A 129 -11.79 3.33 0.96
CA SER A 129 -11.54 3.00 2.36
C SER A 129 -10.05 2.92 2.64
N SER A 130 -9.62 3.38 3.82
CA SER A 130 -8.28 3.12 4.35
C SER A 130 -8.21 1.78 5.10
N ILE A 131 -9.20 0.92 4.92
CA ILE A 131 -9.33 -0.39 5.57
C ILE A 131 -9.62 -1.45 4.52
N ALA A 132 -8.88 -2.56 4.58
CA ALA A 132 -9.10 -3.73 3.76
C ALA A 132 -8.96 -5.02 4.58
N ASN A 133 -9.87 -5.97 4.36
CA ASN A 133 -9.77 -7.33 4.87
C ASN A 133 -9.21 -8.24 3.77
N TYR A 134 -8.39 -9.20 4.16
CA TYR A 134 -7.73 -10.15 3.29
C TYR A 134 -7.91 -11.56 3.83
N VAL A 135 -8.02 -12.52 2.94
CA VAL A 135 -7.86 -13.95 3.24
C VAL A 135 -6.89 -14.50 2.22
N VAL A 136 -5.72 -14.95 2.70
CA VAL A 136 -4.73 -15.61 1.84
C VAL A 136 -4.88 -17.11 2.02
N LEU A 137 -4.97 -17.83 0.91
CA LEU A 137 -4.96 -19.29 0.86
C LEU A 137 -3.53 -19.74 0.54
N VAL A 138 -2.84 -20.30 1.53
CA VAL A 138 -1.42 -20.69 1.40
C VAL A 138 -1.20 -22.10 1.89
N ARG A 139 -0.28 -22.83 1.26
CA ARG A 139 0.23 -24.09 1.81
C ARG A 139 1.42 -23.79 2.73
N PRO A 140 1.41 -24.24 3.99
CA PRO A 140 2.58 -24.08 4.85
C PRO A 140 3.77 -24.86 4.27
N SER A 141 4.96 -24.26 4.35
CA SER A 141 6.22 -24.81 3.80
C SER A 141 6.62 -26.13 4.46
N ARG A 142 7.43 -26.89 3.70
CA ARG A 142 7.98 -28.18 4.08
C ARG A 142 8.72 -28.11 5.42
N GLY A 143 8.47 -29.09 6.29
CA GLY A 143 9.08 -29.21 7.62
C GLY A 143 8.09 -29.62 8.71
N LEU A 144 6.79 -29.38 8.49
CA LEU A 144 5.73 -29.83 9.40
C LEU A 144 5.32 -31.28 9.09
N PRO A 145 4.53 -31.94 9.96
CA PRO A 145 3.94 -33.24 9.65
C PRO A 145 3.19 -33.21 8.30
N ILE A 146 3.21 -34.33 7.56
CA ILE A 146 2.66 -34.45 6.20
C ILE A 146 1.21 -33.95 6.13
N GLU A 147 0.41 -34.24 7.15
CA GLU A 147 -0.99 -33.81 7.26
C GLU A 147 -1.16 -32.28 7.30
N LEU A 148 -0.20 -31.56 7.89
CA LEU A 148 -0.21 -30.10 7.98
C LEU A 148 0.30 -29.44 6.69
N ASN A 149 1.33 -30.01 6.06
CA ASN A 149 1.94 -29.47 4.84
C ASN A 149 1.05 -29.57 3.59
N GLN A 150 0.13 -30.53 3.55
CA GLN A 150 -0.68 -30.76 2.35
C GLN A 150 -1.97 -29.93 2.31
N CYS A 151 -2.39 -29.38 3.45
CA CYS A 151 -3.65 -28.66 3.53
C CYS A 151 -3.44 -27.15 3.29
N LEU A 152 -4.19 -26.58 2.35
CA LEU A 152 -4.32 -25.13 2.19
C LEU A 152 -4.86 -24.54 3.50
N ARG A 153 -4.24 -23.47 3.98
CA ARG A 153 -4.62 -22.75 5.19
C ARG A 153 -5.16 -21.38 4.83
N ARG A 154 -6.20 -20.96 5.54
CA ARG A 154 -6.77 -19.62 5.47
C ARG A 154 -6.04 -18.73 6.46
N LEU A 155 -5.39 -17.69 5.96
CA LEU A 155 -4.76 -16.64 6.77
C LEU A 155 -5.55 -15.34 6.64
N PRO A 156 -6.59 -15.14 7.47
CA PRO A 156 -7.34 -13.89 7.47
C PRO A 156 -6.57 -12.79 8.21
N PHE A 157 -6.47 -11.62 7.60
CA PHE A 157 -5.91 -10.44 8.25
C PHE A 157 -6.61 -9.17 7.75
N ARG A 158 -6.50 -8.09 8.51
CA ARG A 158 -6.98 -6.76 8.14
C ARG A 158 -5.84 -5.76 8.22
N VAL A 159 -5.80 -4.84 7.28
CA VAL A 159 -4.90 -3.68 7.34
C VAL A 159 -5.75 -2.42 7.40
N GLU A 160 -5.47 -1.57 8.39
CA GLU A 160 -6.07 -0.25 8.57
C GLU A 160 -4.95 0.80 8.49
N LEU A 161 -5.00 1.63 7.45
CA LEU A 161 -4.06 2.72 7.26
C LEU A 161 -4.58 4.01 7.89
N ASN A 162 -3.68 4.65 8.63
CA ASN A 162 -3.74 6.03 9.06
C ASN A 162 -2.62 6.79 8.32
N ALA A 163 -2.69 8.12 8.28
CA ALA A 163 -1.71 8.99 7.62
C ALA A 163 -0.25 8.72 8.06
N THR A 164 -0.02 8.20 9.27
CA THR A 164 1.33 7.96 9.82
C THR A 164 1.53 6.58 10.43
N LYS A 165 0.54 5.69 10.35
CA LYS A 165 0.55 4.38 11.01
C LYS A 165 -0.23 3.36 10.19
N ALA A 166 0.21 2.11 10.22
CA ALA A 166 -0.57 0.97 9.75
C ALA A 166 -0.90 0.07 10.94
N ASN A 167 -2.19 -0.22 11.17
CA ASN A 167 -2.62 -1.27 12.08
C ASN A 167 -2.89 -2.53 11.26
N VAL A 168 -2.22 -3.62 11.63
CA VAL A 168 -2.37 -4.93 11.03
C VAL A 168 -2.99 -5.84 12.08
N ASN A 169 -4.18 -6.35 11.78
CA ASN A 169 -4.91 -7.27 12.65
C ASN A 169 -4.86 -8.67 12.03
N ILE A 170 -4.10 -9.57 12.63
CA ILE A 170 -3.97 -10.96 12.20
C ILE A 170 -5.02 -11.77 12.94
N LEU A 171 -5.91 -12.43 12.20
CA LEU A 171 -7.14 -13.00 12.76
C LEU A 171 -6.99 -14.51 12.94
N ILE A 172 -7.24 -14.97 14.16
CA ILE A 172 -7.22 -16.39 14.54
C ILE A 172 -8.62 -16.78 14.97
N LEU A 173 -9.16 -17.88 14.43
CA LEU A 173 -10.50 -18.31 14.81
C LEU A 173 -10.52 -18.70 16.29
N ARG A 174 -11.47 -18.13 17.05
CA ARG A 174 -11.51 -18.30 18.51
C ARG A 174 -11.63 -19.77 18.95
N SER A 175 -12.30 -20.62 18.16
CA SER A 175 -12.45 -22.05 18.47
C SER A 175 -11.17 -22.88 18.28
N LEU A 176 -10.18 -22.37 17.55
CA LEU A 176 -8.88 -23.04 17.39
C LEU A 176 -7.97 -22.80 18.60
N VAL A 177 -8.22 -21.74 19.35
CA VAL A 177 -7.49 -21.41 20.58
C VAL A 177 -8.14 -22.14 21.74
N LYS A 178 -7.72 -23.40 21.95
CA LYS A 178 -8.29 -24.31 22.97
C LYS A 178 -8.19 -23.79 24.41
N ASP A 179 -7.18 -22.95 24.69
CA ASP A 179 -6.91 -22.46 26.03
C ASP A 179 -6.72 -20.93 26.02
N LEU A 180 -7.83 -20.21 26.22
CA LEU A 180 -7.85 -18.75 26.27
C LEU A 180 -6.96 -18.18 27.39
N SER A 181 -6.67 -18.97 28.42
CA SER A 181 -5.83 -18.54 29.54
C SER A 181 -4.35 -18.44 29.15
N LYS A 182 -3.87 -19.33 28.27
CA LYS A 182 -2.54 -19.25 27.63
C LYS A 182 -2.50 -18.32 26.42
N ALA A 183 -3.67 -18.02 25.86
CA ALA A 183 -3.84 -17.04 24.80
C ALA A 183 -3.71 -15.58 25.28
N ALA A 184 -3.50 -15.37 26.58
CA ALA A 184 -3.37 -14.04 27.16
C ALA A 184 -2.09 -13.33 26.68
N ASP A 185 -1.03 -14.08 26.37
CA ASP A 185 0.23 -13.54 25.87
C ASP A 185 0.51 -14.01 24.44
N VAL A 186 0.42 -13.08 23.48
CA VAL A 186 0.72 -13.38 22.08
C VAL A 186 2.16 -13.85 21.89
N THR A 187 3.09 -13.38 22.74
CA THR A 187 4.51 -13.73 22.64
C THR A 187 4.80 -15.18 22.98
N GLU A 188 3.96 -15.84 23.79
CA GLU A 188 4.06 -17.29 24.02
C GLU A 188 3.62 -18.10 22.79
N LEU A 189 2.69 -17.56 21.99
CA LEU A 189 2.18 -18.23 20.80
C LEU A 189 3.12 -18.05 19.60
N PHE A 190 3.66 -16.85 19.40
CA PHE A 190 4.46 -16.46 18.22
C PHE A 190 5.76 -15.75 18.61
N GLY A 191 6.54 -16.35 19.50
CA GLY A 191 7.74 -15.73 20.07
C GLY A 191 8.76 -15.31 19.01
N HIS A 192 9.03 -16.16 18.01
CA HIS A 192 10.00 -15.85 16.96
C HIS A 192 9.47 -14.80 15.99
N SER A 193 8.23 -14.95 15.53
CA SER A 193 7.63 -14.03 14.56
C SER A 193 7.43 -12.63 15.16
N ILE A 194 7.01 -12.54 16.42
CA ILE A 194 6.85 -11.25 17.11
C ILE A 194 8.21 -10.59 17.36
N ALA A 195 9.25 -11.35 17.74
CA ALA A 195 10.58 -10.80 17.90
C ALA A 195 11.10 -10.18 16.60
N GLY A 196 10.91 -10.88 15.47
CA GLY A 196 11.24 -10.36 14.13
C GLY A 196 10.45 -9.10 13.79
N ALA A 197 9.12 -9.10 13.98
CA ALA A 197 8.29 -7.93 13.71
C ALA A 197 8.69 -6.71 14.57
N ARG A 198 9.03 -6.93 15.85
CA ARG A 198 9.53 -5.86 16.74
C ARG A 198 10.86 -5.28 16.25
N HIS A 199 11.74 -6.10 15.68
CA HIS A 199 12.99 -5.64 15.07
C HIS A 199 12.72 -4.69 13.89
N GLU A 200 11.71 -5.01 13.08
CA GLU A 200 11.24 -4.17 11.97
C GLU A 200 10.37 -2.97 12.41
N GLY A 201 10.30 -2.69 13.71
CA GLY A 201 9.63 -1.51 14.26
C GLY A 201 8.12 -1.63 14.46
N TYR A 202 7.57 -2.85 14.45
CA TYR A 202 6.19 -3.07 14.87
C TYR A 202 6.04 -3.01 16.39
N TRP A 203 5.04 -2.27 16.85
CA TRP A 203 4.52 -2.40 18.20
C TRP A 203 3.40 -3.45 18.20
N ILE A 204 3.57 -4.52 18.96
CA ILE A 204 2.58 -5.61 19.07
C ILE A 204 1.88 -5.49 20.42
N ALA A 205 0.55 -5.50 20.42
CA ALA A 205 -0.23 -5.53 21.64
C ALA A 205 -0.02 -6.87 22.37
N ASP A 206 0.17 -6.82 23.70
CA ASP A 206 0.46 -8.02 24.50
C ASP A 206 -0.74 -8.97 24.57
N SER A 207 -1.96 -8.45 24.44
CA SER A 207 -3.21 -9.21 24.48
C SER A 207 -3.95 -9.19 23.14
N MET A 208 -4.59 -10.30 22.79
CA MET A 208 -5.48 -10.38 21.63
C MET A 208 -6.81 -9.66 21.87
N THR A 209 -7.36 -9.04 20.82
CA THR A 209 -8.68 -8.37 20.86
C THR A 209 -9.74 -9.23 20.21
N ASN A 210 -10.95 -9.32 20.78
CA ASN A 210 -12.05 -10.03 20.12
C ASN A 210 -12.57 -9.23 18.92
N CYS A 211 -12.78 -9.91 17.79
CA CYS A 211 -13.34 -9.33 16.58
C CYS A 211 -14.39 -10.27 15.98
N LEU A 212 -15.37 -9.72 15.25
CA LEU A 212 -16.33 -10.47 14.46
C LEU A 212 -16.07 -10.18 12.98
N LEU A 213 -15.84 -11.22 12.20
CA LEU A 213 -15.72 -11.14 10.73
C LEU A 213 -16.68 -12.18 10.13
N ASP A 214 -17.60 -11.72 9.28
CA ASP A 214 -18.64 -12.55 8.67
C ASP A 214 -19.43 -13.41 9.68
N GLY A 215 -19.72 -12.83 10.85
CA GLY A 215 -20.44 -13.50 11.95
C GLY A 215 -19.62 -14.54 12.73
N LYS A 216 -18.38 -14.83 12.34
CA LYS A 216 -17.48 -15.72 13.07
C LYS A 216 -16.65 -14.94 14.11
N PRO A 217 -16.45 -15.48 15.32
CA PRO A 217 -15.61 -14.87 16.34
C PRO A 217 -14.12 -15.17 16.10
N TYR A 218 -13.33 -14.12 15.98
CA TYR A 218 -11.88 -14.14 15.87
C TYR A 218 -11.21 -13.49 17.08
N LEU A 219 -9.99 -13.91 17.35
CA LEU A 219 -9.01 -13.22 18.17
C LEU A 219 -8.03 -12.52 17.23
N ALA A 220 -7.88 -11.21 17.39
CA ALA A 220 -7.02 -10.37 16.59
C ALA A 220 -5.71 -10.11 17.34
N ILE A 221 -4.60 -10.47 16.71
CA ILE A 221 -3.27 -10.00 17.09
C ILE A 221 -3.07 -8.64 16.42
N VAL A 222 -2.88 -7.59 17.23
CA VAL A 222 -2.79 -6.21 16.74
C VAL A 222 -1.33 -5.80 16.66
N ALA A 223 -0.86 -5.54 15.44
CA ALA A 223 0.48 -5.08 15.14
C ALA A 223 0.43 -3.67 14.52
N VAL A 224 1.14 -2.71 15.09
CA VAL A 224 1.13 -1.32 14.64
C VAL A 224 2.52 -0.91 14.18
N LYS A 225 2.66 -0.53 12.91
CA LYS A 225 3.92 0.02 12.36
C LYS A 225 3.76 1.52 12.10
N ARG A 226 4.74 2.30 12.54
CA ARG A 226 4.83 3.72 12.18
C ARG A 226 5.31 3.81 10.72
N LEU A 227 4.57 4.57 9.92
CA LEU A 227 4.89 4.77 8.51
C LEU A 227 5.73 6.03 8.32
N ALA A 228 6.55 6.04 7.28
CA ALA A 228 7.26 7.24 6.85
C ALA A 228 6.26 8.35 6.45
N PRO A 229 6.58 9.65 6.64
CA PRO A 229 5.69 10.75 6.26
C PRO A 229 5.28 10.73 4.78
N GLU A 230 6.16 10.19 3.93
CA GLU A 230 5.97 10.09 2.47
C GLU A 230 5.50 8.69 2.04
N PHE A 231 5.01 7.86 2.96
CA PHE A 231 4.63 6.47 2.66
C PHE A 231 3.67 6.35 1.48
N LEU A 232 2.59 7.14 1.44
CA LEU A 232 1.61 7.08 0.35
C LEU A 232 2.12 7.66 -0.98
N THR A 233 3.28 8.32 -0.99
CA THR A 233 3.85 8.96 -2.19
C THR A 233 5.13 8.30 -2.67
N ASN A 234 5.81 7.55 -1.81
CA ASN A 234 7.09 6.92 -2.11
C ASN A 234 6.92 5.40 -2.26
N PRO A 235 7.07 4.84 -3.48
CA PRO A 235 6.88 3.42 -3.74
C PRO A 235 7.89 2.53 -3.00
N VAL A 236 9.07 3.03 -2.64
CA VAL A 236 10.07 2.27 -1.89
C VAL A 236 9.54 1.95 -0.49
N HIS A 237 8.97 2.93 0.20
CA HIS A 237 8.39 2.72 1.54
C HIS A 237 7.14 1.83 1.50
N GLN A 238 6.37 1.89 0.41
CA GLN A 238 5.22 1.02 0.20
C GLN A 238 5.65 -0.44 0.03
N LEU A 239 6.66 -0.65 -0.82
CA LEU A 239 7.22 -1.97 -1.07
C LEU A 239 7.82 -2.57 0.21
N ASP A 240 8.64 -1.79 0.92
CA ASP A 240 9.28 -2.15 2.19
C ASP A 240 8.25 -2.67 3.21
N PHE A 241 7.21 -1.87 3.49
CA PHE A 241 6.14 -2.30 4.40
C PHE A 241 5.38 -3.53 3.90
N ALA A 242 5.09 -3.62 2.60
CA ALA A 242 4.35 -4.76 2.04
C ALA A 242 5.17 -6.06 2.10
N GLN A 243 6.49 -5.98 1.91
CA GLN A 243 7.42 -7.09 2.09
C GLN A 243 7.50 -7.52 3.56
N ASP A 244 7.68 -6.56 4.48
CA ASP A 244 7.69 -6.84 5.91
C ASP A 244 6.41 -7.51 6.40
N LEU A 245 5.26 -6.99 5.95
CA LEU A 245 3.95 -7.57 6.26
C LEU A 245 3.87 -9.02 5.77
N MET A 246 4.26 -9.28 4.52
CA MET A 246 4.28 -10.63 3.96
C MET A 246 5.22 -11.55 4.76
N LEU A 247 6.43 -11.10 5.09
CA LEU A 247 7.40 -11.89 5.87
C LEU A 247 6.89 -12.20 7.29
N MET A 248 6.30 -11.21 7.96
CA MET A 248 5.69 -11.38 9.28
C MET A 248 4.55 -12.41 9.23
N LEU A 249 3.62 -12.27 8.29
CA LEU A 249 2.51 -13.20 8.10
C LEU A 249 3.01 -14.62 7.81
N ARG A 250 4.06 -14.74 6.99
CA ARG A 250 4.67 -16.03 6.64
C ARG A 250 5.31 -16.67 7.86
N ALA A 251 6.11 -15.93 8.62
CA ALA A 251 6.74 -16.43 9.83
C ALA A 251 5.69 -16.95 10.83
N MET A 252 4.60 -16.21 11.02
CA MET A 252 3.52 -16.63 11.92
C MET A 252 2.82 -17.91 11.44
N LEU A 253 2.57 -18.04 10.13
CA LEU A 253 2.01 -19.26 9.57
C LEU A 253 2.94 -20.47 9.76
N HIS A 254 4.26 -20.31 9.62
CA HIS A 254 5.21 -21.39 9.86
C HIS A 254 5.34 -21.76 11.33
N GLU A 255 5.31 -20.76 12.21
CA GLU A 255 5.50 -20.98 13.63
C GLU A 255 4.34 -21.77 14.23
N ARG A 256 3.09 -21.43 13.90
CA ARG A 256 1.87 -22.07 14.42
C ARG A 256 0.80 -22.33 13.34
N PRO A 257 1.07 -23.23 12.37
CA PRO A 257 0.14 -23.52 11.27
C PRO A 257 -1.22 -24.07 11.74
N GLU A 258 -1.27 -24.72 12.89
CA GLU A 258 -2.48 -25.32 13.46
C GLU A 258 -3.50 -24.28 13.98
N LEU A 259 -3.08 -23.03 14.17
CA LEU A 259 -3.95 -21.93 14.56
C LEU A 259 -4.71 -21.31 13.38
N PHE A 260 -4.42 -21.74 12.15
CA PHE A 260 -5.07 -21.25 10.93
C PHE A 260 -6.02 -22.31 10.35
N GLU A 261 -7.25 -21.88 10.01
CA GLU A 261 -8.29 -22.78 9.52
C GLU A 261 -7.80 -23.52 8.25
N PRO A 262 -8.02 -24.84 8.13
CA PRO A 262 -7.90 -25.50 6.85
C PRO A 262 -8.92 -24.92 5.87
N ALA A 263 -8.56 -24.76 4.61
CA ALA A 263 -9.47 -24.37 3.54
C ALA A 263 -10.37 -25.56 3.18
N THR A 264 -11.33 -25.89 4.05
CA THR A 264 -12.35 -26.91 3.78
C THR A 264 -13.33 -26.37 2.73
N GLY A 265 -13.22 -26.84 1.49
CA GLY A 265 -14.11 -26.44 0.40
C GLY A 265 -13.49 -26.40 -1.00
N ALA A 266 -12.17 -26.45 -1.11
CA ALA A 266 -11.54 -26.78 -2.39
C ALA A 266 -11.56 -28.31 -2.54
N SER A 267 -12.68 -28.86 -3.02
CA SER A 267 -12.67 -30.19 -3.61
C SER A 267 -11.57 -30.19 -4.69
N ALA A 268 -10.50 -30.95 -4.45
CA ALA A 268 -9.41 -31.13 -5.39
C ALA A 268 -9.93 -31.68 -6.74
#